data_AF-A0A5K1G306-F1
#
_entry.id   AF-A0A5K1G306-F1
#
_cell.length_a   1.000
_cell.length_b   1.000
_cell.length_c   1.000
_cell.angle_alpha   90.00
_cell.angle_beta   90.00
_cell.angle_gamma   90.00
#
_symmetry.space_group_name_H-M   'P 1'
#
loop_
_entity.id
_entity.type
_entity.pdbx_description
1 polymer ?
#
loop_
_entity_poly.entity_id
_entity_poly.type
_entity_poly.pdbx_seq_one_letter_code
_entity_poly.pdbx_strand_id
1 'polypeptide(L)' 'MSTLASSVEEVMEVLIGEEDRYDGVTVKIKEHMEVGVFASRLRASMSRWKQQ' A
#
# COMPACT_ATOMS: atom_id res chain seq x y z
N MET A 1 1.06 5.62 -32.90
CA MET A 1 -0.09 4.93 -32.25
C MET A 1 0.47 3.79 -31.40
N SER A 2 0.78 4.05 -30.13
CA SER A 2 1.04 3.01 -29.13
C SER A 2 0.30 3.43 -27.88
N THR A 3 -0.77 2.70 -27.62
CA THR A 3 -1.85 3.00 -26.69
C THR A 3 -1.48 2.50 -25.29
N LEU A 4 -1.71 3.38 -24.30
CA LEU A 4 -1.92 3.08 -22.87
C LEU A 4 -0.62 2.73 -22.10
N ALA A 5 0.18 3.66 -21.55
CA ALA A 5 -0.19 4.73 -20.62
C ALA A 5 -1.23 4.34 -19.55
N SER A 6 -1.33 3.04 -19.21
CA SER A 6 -2.23 2.54 -18.16
C SER A 6 -1.47 1.65 -17.18
N SER A 7 -0.52 2.24 -16.49
CA SER A 7 -0.23 1.93 -15.10
C SER A 7 0.42 3.19 -14.57
N VAL A 8 -0.33 4.30 -14.63
CA VAL A 8 -0.04 5.46 -13.81
C VAL A 8 0.07 4.86 -12.43
N GLU A 9 1.28 4.85 -11.91
CA GLU A 9 1.53 4.69 -10.49
C GLU A 9 0.62 5.71 -9.83
N GLU A 10 -0.56 5.26 -9.43
CA GLU A 10 -1.24 5.86 -8.31
C GLU A 10 -0.31 5.53 -7.16
N VAL A 11 0.74 6.33 -7.00
CA VAL A 11 1.63 6.37 -5.85
C VAL A 11 0.80 6.90 -4.67
N MET A 12 -0.34 6.27 -4.40
CA MET A 12 -0.76 6.06 -3.04
C MET A 12 0.40 5.35 -2.41
N GLU A 13 1.14 6.06 -1.57
CA GLU A 13 2.21 5.49 -0.76
C GLU A 13 1.59 4.47 0.20
N VAL A 14 1.21 3.28 -0.28
CA VAL A 14 0.70 2.21 0.56
C VAL A 14 1.87 1.58 1.29
N LEU A 15 1.58 1.01 2.46
CA LEU A 15 2.55 0.26 3.23
C LEU A 15 2.85 -1.06 2.52
N ILE A 16 4.12 -1.40 2.43
CA ILE A 16 4.58 -2.68 1.91
C ILE A 16 4.46 -3.71 3.02
N GLY A 17 3.61 -4.70 2.83
CA GLY A 17 3.42 -5.81 3.75
C GLY A 17 3.78 -7.16 3.11
N GLU A 18 4.12 -8.12 3.95
CA GLU A 18 4.31 -9.53 3.58
C GLU A 18 2.98 -10.26 3.80
N GLU A 19 2.44 -10.88 2.76
CA GLU A 19 1.25 -11.72 2.84
C GLU A 19 1.60 -13.09 3.47
N ASP A 20 0.71 -13.62 4.31
CA ASP A 20 0.80 -14.97 4.86
C ASP A 20 -0.19 -15.94 4.18
N ARG A 21 -0.19 -17.20 4.61
CA ARG A 21 -1.03 -18.26 4.01
C ARG A 21 -2.50 -18.19 4.43
N TYR A 22 -2.87 -17.20 5.25
CA TYR A 22 -4.19 -17.03 5.85
C TYR A 22 -4.78 -15.67 5.47
N ASP A 23 -4.37 -15.13 4.32
CA ASP A 23 -4.77 -13.82 3.79
C ASP A 23 -4.46 -12.65 4.75
N GLY A 24 -3.54 -12.86 5.69
CA GLY A 24 -3.03 -11.84 6.58
C GLY A 24 -1.92 -11.04 5.92
N VAL A 25 -1.82 -9.75 6.25
CA VAL A 25 -0.73 -8.87 5.79
C VAL A 25 0.05 -8.34 6.99
N THR A 26 1.35 -8.61 7.02
CA THR A 26 2.26 -8.12 8.06
C THR A 26 3.13 -6.98 7.53
N VAL A 27 3.01 -5.80 8.11
CA VAL A 27 3.86 -4.63 7.76
C VAL A 27 4.95 -4.44 8.81
N LYS A 28 6.20 -4.29 8.36
CA LYS A 28 7.35 -3.98 9.22
C LYS A 28 7.85 -2.57 8.93
N ILE A 29 7.64 -1.65 9.86
CA ILE A 29 8.16 -0.28 9.76
C ILE A 29 9.61 -0.25 10.24
N LYS A 30 10.55 -0.06 9.30
CA LYS A 30 12.01 -0.06 9.59
C LYS A 30 12.59 1.34 9.69
N GLU A 31 11.99 2.30 9.02
CA GLU A 31 12.43 3.69 8.96
C GLU A 31 11.47 4.57 9.76
N HIS A 32 12.00 5.67 10.31
CA HIS A 32 11.19 6.63 11.03
C HIS A 32 10.16 7.26 10.09
N MET A 33 8.89 7.23 10.50
CA MET A 33 7.78 7.78 9.73
C MET A 33 6.95 8.69 10.64
N GLU A 34 6.60 9.87 10.13
CA GLU A 34 5.70 10.80 10.83
C GLU A 34 4.29 10.17 10.96
N VAL A 35 3.60 10.44 12.07
CA VAL A 35 2.36 9.74 12.42
C VAL A 35 1.21 10.05 11.45
N GLY A 36 1.08 11.29 10.97
CA GLY A 36 0.10 11.70 9.97
C GLY A 36 0.34 11.04 8.61
N VAL A 37 1.61 10.94 8.19
CA VAL A 37 2.01 10.17 7.00
C VAL A 37 1.63 8.70 7.19
N PHE A 38 2.06 8.06 8.28
CA PHE A 38 1.74 6.67 8.58
C PHE A 38 0.23 6.39 8.56
N ALA A 39 -0.56 7.23 9.22
CA ALA A 39 -2.01 7.07 9.29
C ALA A 39 -2.67 7.14 7.90
N SER A 40 -2.19 8.05 7.05
CA SER A 40 -2.70 8.20 5.68
C SER A 40 -2.36 6.98 4.82
N ARG A 41 -1.10 6.53 4.89
CA ARG A 41 -0.62 5.33 4.19
C ARG A 41 -1.35 4.07 4.65
N LEU A 42 -1.58 3.92 5.96
CA LEU A 42 -2.33 2.78 6.53
C LEU A 42 -3.78 2.75 6.03
N ARG A 43 -4.48 3.89 6.01
CA ARG A 43 -5.86 3.96 5.48
C ARG A 43 -5.92 3.54 4.01
N ALA A 44 -5.01 4.05 3.17
CA ALA A 44 -4.93 3.66 1.77
C ALA A 44 -4.65 2.16 1.62
N SER A 45 -3.74 1.61 2.44
CA SER A 45 -3.36 0.20 2.42
C SER A 45 -4.53 -0.72 2.81
N MET A 46 -5.26 -0.38 3.89
CA MET A 46 -6.44 -1.16 4.32
C MET A 46 -7.54 -1.17 3.26
N SER A 47 -7.79 -0.02 2.59
CA SER A 47 -8.76 0.04 1.50
C SER A 47 -8.36 -0.87 0.35
N ARG A 48 -7.07 -0.93 0.01
CA ARG A 48 -6.54 -1.82 -1.02
C ARG A 48 -6.64 -3.30 -0.63
N TRP A 49 -6.22 -3.68 0.57
CA TRP A 49 -6.27 -5.09 1.01
C TRP A 49 -7.70 -5.61 1.13
N LYS A 50 -8.68 -4.75 1.42
CA LYS A 50 -10.10 -5.14 1.45
C LYS A 50 -10.69 -5.42 0.07
N GLN A 51 -10.08 -4.89 -1.00
CA GLN A 51 -10.52 -5.08 -2.38
C GLN A 51 -9.87 -6.31 -3.05
N GLN A 52 -8.83 -6.87 -2.44
CA GLN A 52 -8.25 -8.16 -2.82
C GLN A 52 -9.15 -9.29 -2.32
#